data_AF-A0A813HLV2-F1
#
_entry.id   AF-A0A813HLV2-F1
#
_cell.length_a   1.000
_cell.length_b   1.000
_cell.length_c   1.000
_cell.angle_alpha   90.00
_cell.angle_beta   90.00
_cell.angle_gamma   90.00
#
_symmetry.space_group_name_H-M   'P 1'
#
loop_
_entity.id
_entity.type
_entity.pdbx_description
1 polymer ?
#
loop_
_entity_poly.entity_id
_entity_poly.type
_entity_poly.pdbx_seq_one_letter_code
_entity_poly.pdbx_strand_id
1 'polypeptide(L)'
;DVPYSEGLFTSYRAEDAAAKSAFPFGHGLSYTTFTYDQPKQLTEGECQAFVCVTATVSNSGRSGASGSEVAQAYVEFPPSAEEPKLVLRGFHKTAVLAPGAEEVAMFNFTRRDLSIYRGGGWQLQHDIKLHIGSSSAPLYWLSMSIS
;
A
#
# COMPACT_ATOMS: atom_id res chain seq x y z
N ASP A 1 22.65 25.63 11.27
CA ASP A 1 21.39 24.87 11.15
C ASP A 1 21.17 24.41 9.73
N VAL A 2 20.55 23.24 9.57
CA VAL A 2 20.16 22.67 8.28
C VAL A 2 18.63 22.72 8.22
N PRO A 3 18.02 23.68 7.51
CA PRO A 3 16.58 23.78 7.44
C PRO A 3 16.00 22.64 6.59
N TYR A 4 14.94 22.00 7.10
CA TYR A 4 14.21 20.93 6.41
C TYR A 4 13.12 21.55 5.52
N SER A 5 13.52 22.14 4.40
CA SER A 5 12.60 22.82 3.49
C SER A 5 11.70 21.86 2.71
N GLU A 6 12.06 20.59 2.63
CA GLU A 6 11.31 19.54 1.93
C GLU A 6 10.10 19.01 2.72
N GLY A 7 10.01 19.30 4.02
CA GLY A 7 8.88 18.92 4.87
C GLY A 7 8.56 17.42 4.80
N LEU A 8 7.32 17.07 4.44
CA LEU A 8 6.85 15.69 4.35
C LEU A 8 7.28 14.98 3.04
N PHE A 9 7.76 15.73 2.05
CA PHE A 9 8.07 15.25 0.70
C PHE A 9 9.49 14.70 0.60
N THR A 10 9.80 13.72 1.46
CA THR A 10 11.11 13.06 1.54
C THR A 10 11.09 11.68 0.88
N SER A 11 12.18 11.29 0.22
CA SER A 11 12.33 9.95 -0.39
C SER A 11 11.18 9.63 -1.37
N TYR A 12 10.55 8.45 -1.27
CA TYR A 12 9.45 8.02 -2.14
C TYR A 12 8.19 8.90 -2.07
N ARG A 13 8.08 9.74 -1.03
CA ARG A 13 7.00 10.71 -0.85
C ARG A 13 7.20 11.98 -1.67
N ALA A 14 8.42 12.21 -2.17
CA ALA A 14 8.71 13.35 -3.02
C ALA A 14 7.97 13.23 -4.37
N GLU A 15 7.68 14.37 -4.97
CA GLU A 15 7.06 14.43 -6.29
C GLU A 15 7.95 13.73 -7.35
N ASP A 16 7.32 12.92 -8.20
CA ASP A 16 7.96 12.05 -9.20
C ASP A 16 8.99 11.06 -8.65
N ALA A 17 9.06 10.80 -7.34
CA ALA A 17 10.10 9.95 -6.77
C ALA A 17 10.15 8.57 -7.43
N ALA A 18 8.99 7.98 -7.74
CA ALA A 18 8.92 6.70 -8.45
C ALA A 18 9.50 6.77 -9.88
N ALA A 19 9.28 7.87 -10.61
CA ALA A 19 9.74 8.03 -11.99
C ALA A 19 11.24 8.34 -12.10
N LYS A 20 11.80 9.00 -11.08
CA LYS A 20 13.22 9.38 -11.02
C LYS A 20 14.11 8.32 -10.36
N SER A 21 13.51 7.30 -9.74
CA SER A 21 14.25 6.24 -9.04
C SER A 21 14.69 5.15 -10.00
N ALA A 22 15.95 4.72 -9.89
CA ALA A 22 16.45 3.52 -10.58
C ALA A 22 15.69 2.26 -10.11
N PHE A 23 15.40 2.19 -8.81
CA PHE A 23 14.52 1.18 -8.20
C PHE A 23 13.58 1.90 -7.23
N PRO A 24 12.25 1.84 -7.43
CA PRO A 24 11.29 2.51 -6.56
C PRO A 24 11.28 1.87 -5.17
N PHE A 25 10.75 2.59 -4.19
CA PHE A 25 10.64 2.08 -2.84
C PHE A 25 9.77 0.82 -2.79
N GLY A 26 10.19 -0.16 -1.99
CA GLY A 26 9.51 -1.45 -1.89
C GLY A 26 9.70 -2.36 -3.10
N HIS A 27 10.54 -2.00 -4.09
CA HIS A 27 10.82 -2.86 -5.24
C HIS A 27 11.64 -4.09 -4.85
N GLY A 28 11.20 -5.26 -5.31
CA GLY A 28 11.91 -6.52 -5.17
C GLY A 28 11.48 -7.48 -6.27
N LEU A 29 12.45 -8.19 -6.85
CA LEU A 29 12.18 -9.22 -7.85
C LEU A 29 12.02 -10.59 -7.18
N SER A 30 11.29 -11.48 -7.84
CA SER A 30 11.12 -12.88 -7.45
C SER A 30 11.43 -13.80 -8.63
N TYR A 31 11.79 -15.05 -8.33
CA TYR A 31 11.97 -16.11 -9.34
C TYR A 31 10.63 -16.67 -9.86
N THR A 32 9.52 -16.23 -9.28
CA THR A 32 8.14 -16.48 -9.74
C THR A 32 7.39 -15.15 -9.89
N THR A 33 6.19 -15.18 -10.47
CA THR A 33 5.32 -14.01 -10.60
C THR A 33 4.11 -14.15 -9.67
N PHE A 34 3.65 -13.02 -9.14
CA PHE A 34 2.46 -12.96 -8.31
C PHE A 34 1.40 -12.08 -8.96
N THR A 35 0.14 -12.45 -8.80
CA THR A 35 -1.03 -11.68 -9.22
C THR A 35 -1.87 -11.32 -8.01
N TYR A 36 -2.59 -10.21 -8.13
CA TYR A 36 -3.44 -9.65 -7.09
C TYR A 36 -4.88 -9.61 -7.60
N ASP A 37 -5.83 -9.98 -6.74
CA ASP A 37 -7.25 -9.75 -6.98
C ASP A 37 -7.68 -8.35 -6.55
N GLN A 38 -8.83 -7.90 -7.06
CA GLN A 38 -9.44 -6.63 -6.66
C GLN A 38 -9.58 -6.56 -5.13
N PRO A 39 -9.07 -5.48 -4.49
CA PRO A 39 -9.13 -5.35 -3.05
C PRO A 39 -10.57 -5.15 -2.59
N LYS A 40 -10.88 -5.67 -1.40
CA LYS A 40 -12.21 -5.65 -0.82
C LYS A 40 -12.14 -5.13 0.61
N GLN A 41 -12.94 -4.11 0.90
CA GLN A 41 -13.18 -3.67 2.27
C GLN A 41 -14.13 -4.66 2.96
N LEU A 42 -13.76 -5.10 4.15
CA LEU A 42 -14.57 -6.02 4.94
C LEU A 42 -15.72 -5.28 5.63
N THR A 43 -16.79 -6.03 5.94
CA THR A 43 -17.99 -5.48 6.58
C THR A 43 -17.83 -5.39 8.10
N GLU A 44 -18.69 -4.58 8.74
CA GLU A 44 -18.74 -4.46 10.21
C GLU A 44 -19.06 -5.84 10.83
N GLY A 45 -18.21 -6.29 11.75
CA GLY A 45 -18.29 -7.62 12.39
C GLY A 45 -17.17 -8.59 11.97
N GLU A 46 -16.63 -8.42 10.77
CA GLU A 46 -15.44 -9.16 10.28
C GLU A 46 -14.14 -8.38 10.56
N CYS A 47 -14.26 -7.06 10.68
CA CYS A 47 -13.16 -6.15 10.93
C CYS A 47 -13.08 -5.74 12.41
N GLN A 48 -11.89 -5.90 13.01
CA GLN A 48 -11.59 -5.40 14.37
C GLN A 48 -10.89 -4.03 14.38
N ALA A 49 -10.45 -3.55 13.21
CA ALA A 49 -9.82 -2.25 13.04
C ALA A 49 -10.85 -1.18 12.63
N PHE A 50 -10.39 0.05 12.38
CA PHE A 50 -11.28 1.12 11.90
C PHE A 50 -11.71 0.85 10.45
N VAL A 51 -10.79 0.39 9.60
CA VAL A 51 -11.06 -0.13 8.26
C VAL A 51 -10.19 -1.37 8.03
N CYS A 52 -10.76 -2.44 7.49
CA CYS A 52 -10.00 -3.62 7.07
C CYS A 52 -10.17 -3.83 5.56
N VAL A 53 -9.07 -4.02 4.86
CA VAL A 53 -9.06 -4.32 3.43
C VAL A 53 -8.30 -5.61 3.18
N THR A 54 -8.82 -6.44 2.29
CA THR A 54 -8.19 -7.68 1.86
C THR A 54 -7.84 -7.65 0.38
N ALA A 55 -6.80 -8.37 -0.01
CA ALA A 55 -6.51 -8.71 -1.40
C ALA A 55 -5.93 -10.12 -1.46
N THR A 56 -6.41 -10.95 -2.40
CA THR A 56 -5.83 -12.27 -2.62
C THR A 56 -4.55 -12.13 -3.43
N VAL A 57 -3.48 -12.77 -2.97
CA VAL A 57 -2.19 -12.84 -3.65
C VAL A 57 -1.98 -14.27 -4.10
N SER A 58 -1.79 -14.49 -5.41
CA SER A 58 -1.62 -15.82 -6.00
C SER A 58 -0.25 -15.95 -6.66
N ASN A 59 0.47 -17.04 -6.40
CA ASN A 59 1.67 -17.39 -7.16
C ASN A 59 1.26 -17.91 -8.54
N SER A 60 1.35 -17.06 -9.55
CA SER A 60 0.91 -17.33 -10.93
C SER A 60 2.06 -17.66 -11.89
N GLY A 61 3.28 -17.80 -11.37
CA GLY A 61 4.45 -18.07 -12.19
C GLY A 61 4.46 -19.48 -12.79
N ARG A 62 4.94 -19.56 -14.03
CA ARG A 62 4.98 -20.81 -14.82
C ARG A 62 6.28 -21.60 -14.67
N SER A 63 7.28 -21.05 -13.98
CA SER A 63 8.59 -21.67 -13.79
C SER A 63 8.58 -22.87 -12.83
N GLY A 64 7.48 -23.09 -12.10
CA GLY A 64 7.40 -24.10 -11.04
C GLY A 64 8.06 -23.67 -9.72
N ALA A 65 8.57 -22.43 -9.64
CA ALA A 65 9.21 -21.91 -8.44
C ALA A 65 8.18 -21.55 -7.35
N SER A 66 8.46 -21.96 -6.12
CA SER A 66 7.77 -21.44 -4.94
C SER A 66 8.39 -20.10 -4.52
N GLY A 67 7.61 -19.24 -3.87
CA GLY A 67 8.10 -17.95 -3.39
C GLY A 67 7.15 -17.29 -2.41
N SER A 68 7.60 -16.19 -1.81
CA SER A 68 6.78 -15.31 -0.99
C SER A 68 6.71 -13.94 -1.62
N GLU A 69 5.58 -13.25 -1.41
CA GLU A 69 5.32 -11.91 -1.92
C GLU A 69 5.13 -10.92 -0.77
N VAL A 70 5.54 -9.67 -0.95
CA VAL A 70 5.28 -8.58 0.00
C VAL A 70 4.28 -7.61 -0.62
N ALA A 71 3.01 -7.80 -0.27
CA ALA A 71 1.93 -6.91 -0.64
C ALA A 71 1.99 -5.62 0.19
N GLN A 72 1.91 -4.46 -0.46
CA GLN A 72 2.05 -3.14 0.16
C GLN A 72 0.79 -2.32 -0.08
N ALA A 73 0.33 -1.60 0.95
CA ALA A 73 -0.87 -0.77 0.91
C ALA A 73 -0.52 0.71 1.16
N TYR A 74 -0.76 1.53 0.14
CA TYR A 74 -0.49 2.95 0.12
C TYR A 74 -1.79 3.75 0.16
N VAL A 75 -1.82 4.78 1.01
CA VAL A 75 -2.91 5.74 1.11
C VAL A 75 -2.59 6.98 0.29
N GLU A 76 -3.52 7.38 -0.58
CA GLU A 76 -3.55 8.68 -1.26
C GLU A 76 -4.68 9.51 -0.63
N PHE A 77 -4.29 10.58 0.07
CA PHE A 77 -5.21 11.55 0.66
C PHE A 77 -5.77 12.51 -0.40
N PRO A 78 -6.93 13.14 -0.17
CA PRO A 78 -7.45 14.15 -1.09
C PRO A 78 -6.46 15.32 -1.25
N PRO A 79 -6.39 15.98 -2.42
CA PRO A 79 -5.43 17.08 -2.65
C PRO A 79 -5.51 18.23 -1.62
N SER A 80 -6.70 18.46 -1.03
CA SER A 80 -6.92 19.45 0.03
C SER A 80 -6.18 19.16 1.34
N ALA A 81 -5.71 17.93 1.54
CA ALA A 81 -4.91 17.53 2.69
C ALA A 81 -3.45 18.01 2.59
N GLU A 82 -2.97 18.37 1.39
CA GLU A 82 -1.57 18.80 1.14
C GLU A 82 -0.52 17.76 1.61
N GLU A 83 -0.90 16.49 1.63
CA GLU A 83 -0.02 15.37 1.98
C GLU A 83 0.71 14.81 0.76
N PRO A 84 1.80 14.04 0.96
CA PRO A 84 2.40 13.26 -0.11
C PRO A 84 1.39 12.37 -0.81
N LYS A 85 1.54 12.25 -2.13
CA LYS A 85 0.64 11.48 -2.99
C LYS A 85 0.43 10.04 -2.51
N LEU A 86 1.48 9.40 -2.00
CA LEU A 86 1.43 8.02 -1.54
C LEU A 86 2.13 7.90 -0.20
N VAL A 87 1.41 7.36 0.78
CA VAL A 87 1.93 7.09 2.11
C VAL A 87 1.73 5.61 2.40
N LEU A 88 2.82 4.85 2.57
CA LEU A 88 2.71 3.45 2.99
C LEU A 88 2.07 3.38 4.38
N ARG A 89 0.97 2.62 4.51
CA ARG A 89 0.22 2.45 5.77
C ARG A 89 0.06 0.99 6.19
N GLY A 90 0.30 0.04 5.29
CA GLY A 90 0.29 -1.39 5.62
C GLY A 90 1.16 -2.20 4.68
N PHE A 91 1.62 -3.36 5.15
CA PHE A 91 2.25 -4.38 4.32
C PHE A 91 1.94 -5.77 4.88
N HIS A 92 1.86 -6.75 4.00
CA HIS A 92 1.64 -8.15 4.34
C HIS A 92 2.63 -9.00 3.56
N LYS A 93 3.39 -9.84 4.26
CA LYS A 93 4.27 -10.82 3.62
C LYS A 93 3.59 -12.18 3.66
N THR A 94 3.36 -12.77 2.50
CA THR A 94 2.77 -14.11 2.41
C THR A 94 3.70 -15.16 3.00
N ALA A 95 3.14 -16.31 3.35
CA ALA A 95 3.89 -17.55 3.47
C ALA A 95 4.58 -17.90 2.14
N VAL A 96 5.35 -19.00 2.13
CA VAL A 96 5.87 -19.56 0.88
C VAL A 96 4.71 -20.19 0.12
N LEU A 97 4.37 -19.61 -1.02
CA LEU A 97 3.32 -20.09 -1.91
C LEU A 97 3.95 -20.99 -2.98
N ALA A 98 3.47 -22.23 -3.05
CA ALA A 98 3.72 -23.11 -4.19
C ALA A 98 3.09 -22.53 -5.48
N PRO A 99 3.52 -22.97 -6.68
CA PRO A 99 2.86 -22.56 -7.92
C PRO A 99 1.35 -22.84 -7.87
N GLY A 100 0.54 -21.82 -8.16
CA GLY A 100 -0.93 -21.86 -8.10
C GLY A 100 -1.52 -21.71 -6.70
N ALA A 101 -0.72 -21.67 -5.64
CA ALA A 101 -1.20 -21.39 -4.29
C ALA A 101 -1.48 -19.89 -4.08
N GLU A 102 -2.37 -19.60 -3.15
CA GLU A 102 -2.83 -18.25 -2.84
C GLU A 102 -2.91 -18.01 -1.33
N GLU A 103 -2.82 -16.73 -0.95
CA GLU A 103 -3.03 -16.27 0.41
C GLU A 103 -3.77 -14.93 0.40
N VAL A 104 -4.66 -14.74 1.38
CA VAL A 104 -5.36 -13.47 1.58
C VAL A 104 -4.47 -12.54 2.40
N ALA A 105 -4.00 -11.47 1.77
CA ALA A 105 -3.32 -10.38 2.46
C ALA A 105 -4.36 -9.49 3.16
N MET A 106 -4.17 -9.25 4.46
CA MET A 106 -5.06 -8.44 5.30
C MET A 106 -4.38 -7.14 5.72
N PHE A 107 -5.06 -6.00 5.50
CA PHE A 107 -4.59 -4.68 5.88
C PHE A 107 -5.57 -4.03 6.85
N ASN A 108 -5.10 -3.80 8.08
CA ASN A 108 -5.88 -3.21 9.16
C ASN A 108 -5.46 -1.76 9.36
N PHE A 109 -6.35 -0.81 9.03
CA PHE A 109 -6.12 0.61 9.22
C PHE A 109 -6.77 1.08 10.51
N THR A 110 -5.98 1.76 11.33
CA THR A 110 -6.49 2.51 12.47
C THR A 110 -7.00 3.88 12.02
N ARG A 111 -7.78 4.54 12.87
CA ARG A 111 -8.20 5.93 12.62
C ARG A 111 -7.01 6.87 12.37
N ARG A 112 -5.86 6.60 13.00
CA ARG A 112 -4.64 7.41 12.86
C ARG A 112 -3.97 7.22 11.50
N ASP A 113 -4.06 6.03 10.92
CA ASP A 113 -3.49 5.75 9.59
C ASP A 113 -4.19 6.54 8.49
N LEU A 114 -5.46 6.86 8.71
CA LEU A 114 -6.31 7.64 7.82
C LEU A 114 -6.40 9.13 8.24
N SER A 115 -5.57 9.57 9.17
CA SER A 115 -5.53 10.95 9.65
C SER A 115 -4.25 11.67 9.23
N ILE A 116 -4.36 12.99 9.09
CA ILE A 116 -3.22 13.91 8.88
C ILE A 116 -2.96 14.71 10.15
N TYR A 117 -1.74 15.21 10.33
CA TYR A 117 -1.40 16.05 11.48
C TYR A 117 -1.41 17.53 11.08
N ARG A 118 -2.39 18.28 11.58
CA ARG A 118 -2.58 19.71 11.27
C ARG A 118 -3.05 20.47 12.51
N GLY A 119 -2.45 21.64 12.76
CA GLY A 119 -2.87 22.51 13.86
C GLY A 119 -2.73 21.91 15.26
N GLY A 120 -1.77 21.02 15.48
CA GLY A 120 -1.51 20.40 16.79
C GLY A 120 -2.32 19.13 17.08
N GLY A 121 -3.05 18.60 16.09
CA GLY A 121 -3.88 17.40 16.28
C GLY A 121 -3.99 16.53 15.04
N TRP A 122 -4.47 15.30 15.26
CA TRP A 122 -4.80 14.35 14.19
C TRP A 122 -6.20 14.63 13.67
N GLN A 123 -6.33 14.82 12.36
CA GLN A 123 -7.58 15.11 11.67
C GLN A 123 -7.88 13.99 10.68
N LEU A 124 -8.94 13.22 10.93
CA LEU A 124 -9.39 12.14 10.05
C LEU A 124 -9.77 12.72 8.68
N GLN A 125 -9.27 12.10 7.61
CA GLN A 125 -9.60 12.46 6.23
C GLN A 125 -10.67 11.51 5.66
N HIS A 126 -11.38 11.99 4.65
CA HIS A 126 -12.35 11.25 3.86
C HIS A 126 -11.91 11.26 2.39
N ASP A 127 -12.64 10.54 1.52
CA ASP A 127 -12.31 10.42 0.09
C ASP A 127 -10.88 9.89 -0.18
N ILE A 128 -10.44 9.00 0.71
CA ILE A 128 -9.12 8.37 0.63
C ILE A 128 -9.14 7.29 -0.44
N LYS A 129 -8.11 7.28 -1.29
CA LYS A 129 -7.84 6.13 -2.17
C LYS A 129 -6.79 5.23 -1.54
N LEU A 130 -7.03 3.94 -1.61
CA LEU A 130 -6.09 2.90 -1.22
C LEU A 130 -5.53 2.23 -2.48
N HIS A 131 -4.21 2.11 -2.55
CA HIS A 131 -3.49 1.43 -3.62
C HIS A 131 -2.77 0.21 -3.04
N ILE A 132 -3.08 -0.98 -3.55
CA ILE A 132 -2.41 -2.24 -3.15
C ILE A 132 -1.56 -2.75 -4.32
N GLY A 133 -0.31 -3.11 -4.03
CA GLY A 133 0.58 -3.73 -5.02
C GLY A 133 1.96 -4.09 -4.46
N SER A 134 2.89 -4.42 -5.35
CA SER A 134 4.21 -4.96 -5.00
C SER A 134 5.32 -3.91 -4.78
N SER A 135 5.06 -2.63 -5.09
CA SER A 135 6.01 -1.52 -4.87
C SER A 135 5.32 -0.16 -4.92
N SER A 136 6.08 0.90 -4.62
CA SER A 136 5.63 2.29 -4.76
C SER A 136 5.53 2.78 -6.20
N ALA A 137 5.70 1.92 -7.21
CA ALA A 137 5.50 2.26 -8.62
C ALA A 137 4.09 1.89 -9.11
N PRO A 138 3.42 2.79 -9.86
CA PRO A 138 2.00 2.67 -10.23
C PRO A 138 1.65 1.55 -11.21
N LEU A 139 2.64 0.87 -11.79
CA LEU A 139 2.43 -0.10 -12.89
C LEU A 139 1.66 -1.37 -12.48
N TYR A 140 1.40 -1.59 -11.20
CA TYR A 140 0.75 -2.82 -10.70
C TYR A 140 -0.25 -2.59 -9.56
N TRP A 141 -0.86 -1.41 -9.46
CA TRP A 141 -1.81 -1.14 -8.38
C TRP A 141 -3.23 -1.54 -8.72
N LEU A 142 -3.90 -2.10 -7.72
CA LEU A 142 -5.35 -2.14 -7.65
C LEU A 142 -5.79 -1.08 -6.64
N SER A 143 -6.71 -0.23 -7.09
CA SER A 143 -7.11 0.96 -6.34
C SER A 143 -8.58 0.86 -5.93
N MET A 144 -8.88 1.31 -4.72
CA MET A 144 -10.26 1.45 -4.26
C MET A 144 -10.41 2.72 -3.41
N SER A 145 -11.61 3.28 -3.37
CA SER A 145 -11.96 4.30 -2.40
C SER A 145 -12.38 3.62 -1.09
N ILE A 146 -11.92 4.15 0.04
CA ILE A 146 -12.41 3.77 1.36
C ILE A 146 -13.23 4.94 1.93
N SER A 147 -14.39 4.61 2.47
CA SER A 147 -15.32 5.55 3.11
C SER A 147 -15.26 5.41 4.62
#